data_AF-A0A954KY64-F1
#
_entry.id   AF-A0A954KY64-F1
#
_cell.length_a   1.000
_cell.length_b   1.000
_cell.length_c   1.000
_cell.angle_alpha   90.00
_cell.angle_beta   90.00
_cell.angle_gamma   90.00
#
_symmetry.space_group_name_H-M   'P 1'
#
loop_
_entity.id
_entity.type
_entity.pdbx_description
1 polymer ?
#
loop_
_entity_poly.entity_id
_entity_poly.type
_entity_poly.pdbx_seq_one_letter_code
_entity_poly.pdbx_strand_id
1 'polypeptide(L)'
;MRALLTFLLLILLFVRPGVIRAQVLSSAAPAEAQRNDFAGTAEWHYRFELFQMLLEQSGLRAQTQLEKALDDPRRSVIVVLGNPAGVLHPRLLEQFCNNGGAVLMATDDAAAPGSVATFFSGPVHALTEADQYQRHSDCVEVRDLSTQHPLMQGVRSLVLNRAGWIDRPRWTVPGWEIAAVMPRLCSPAAANGQPVIASYRPQPNAGPLILVSDQSLFSNGMLWHGDNAVLAINVSRMLAQSPRNQLVFIVNRTSVGSYLDSPALKQPVPPMPEKLPEPKLKTMLDVANSVVRNVQKSNLLNEALINRPREVNPSRYRRALLFVAAAAALLFAVWRLADAVPAFSSLMPFRKMKSAHQLSVQAQAPAAEFGQSARLLARDFFQEVSGSAEIRDWKKFAAEQRSLAESPDSPAPRRTLTGLFRRSRDAADAPGPHDPALQNQLTMILDLAVGRRRIHISRRRFEFLGRTIRTLRHTLERGRDIS
;
A
#
# COMPACT_ATOMS: atom_id res chain seq x y z
N MET A 1 -4.79 -23.48 8.26
CA MET A 1 -4.90 -22.22 7.47
C MET A 1 -3.81 -21.19 7.78
N ARG A 2 -3.54 -20.81 9.04
CA ARG A 2 -2.42 -19.91 9.39
C ARG A 2 -1.05 -20.43 8.94
N ALA A 3 -0.75 -21.72 9.16
CA ALA A 3 0.52 -22.32 8.71
C ALA A 3 0.70 -22.33 7.17
N LEU A 4 -0.39 -22.47 6.41
CA LEU A 4 -0.38 -22.41 4.95
C LEU A 4 -0.10 -20.97 4.46
N LEU A 5 -0.64 -19.98 5.16
CA LEU A 5 -0.39 -18.56 4.89
C LEU A 5 1.04 -18.16 5.23
N THR A 6 1.60 -18.65 6.35
CA THR A 6 3.00 -18.41 6.73
C THR A 6 3.96 -19.08 5.75
N PHE A 7 3.62 -20.26 5.23
CA PHE A 7 4.40 -20.94 4.22
C PHE A 7 4.40 -20.23 2.87
N LEU A 8 3.25 -19.71 2.43
CA LEU A 8 3.15 -18.86 1.23
C LEU A 8 3.96 -17.56 1.37
N LEU A 9 3.98 -16.96 2.56
CA LEU A 9 4.80 -15.78 2.88
C LEU A 9 6.31 -16.09 2.89
N LEU A 10 6.71 -17.28 3.35
CA LEU A 10 8.11 -17.72 3.35
C LEU A 10 8.62 -18.06 1.94
N ILE A 11 7.77 -18.63 1.07
CA ILE A 11 8.08 -18.81 -0.36
C ILE A 11 8.24 -17.44 -1.05
N LEU A 12 7.36 -16.48 -0.74
CA LEU A 12 7.45 -15.12 -1.28
C LEU A 12 8.69 -14.35 -0.80
N LEU A 13 9.29 -14.72 0.34
CA LEU A 13 10.54 -14.14 0.85
C LEU A 13 11.81 -14.74 0.23
N PHE A 14 11.76 -15.99 -0.26
CA PHE A 14 12.91 -16.67 -0.90
C PHE A 14 12.91 -16.58 -2.44
N VAL A 15 11.77 -16.30 -3.05
CA VAL A 15 11.70 -15.89 -4.46
C VAL A 15 12.03 -14.40 -4.51
N ARG A 16 13.23 -14.03 -4.98
CA ARG A 16 13.53 -12.63 -5.35
C ARG A 16 12.33 -12.05 -6.12
N PRO A 17 11.83 -10.85 -5.79
CA PRO A 17 10.61 -10.33 -6.39
C PRO A 17 10.79 -10.17 -7.91
N GLY A 18 10.32 -11.16 -8.65
CA GLY A 18 9.89 -11.01 -10.03
C GLY A 18 8.50 -10.39 -9.94
N VAL A 19 8.44 -9.11 -10.24
CA VAL A 19 7.29 -8.22 -10.00
C VAL A 19 6.04 -8.75 -10.70
N ILE A 20 4.97 -8.89 -9.93
CA ILE A 20 3.61 -9.10 -10.42
C ILE A 20 3.15 -7.79 -11.06
N ARG A 21 2.99 -7.77 -12.39
CA ARG A 21 2.36 -6.67 -13.15
C ARG A 21 0.88 -6.60 -12.76
N ALA A 22 0.44 -5.49 -12.14
CA ALA A 22 -0.96 -5.13 -12.09
C ALA A 22 -1.30 -4.34 -13.37
N GLN A 23 -1.98 -4.99 -14.33
CA GLN A 23 -2.61 -4.28 -15.44
C GLN A 23 -3.88 -3.60 -14.93
N VAL A 24 -3.82 -2.28 -14.75
CA VAL A 24 -5.01 -1.44 -14.68
C VAL A 24 -5.40 -1.12 -16.12
N LEU A 25 -6.42 -1.80 -16.63
CA LEU A 25 -7.07 -1.43 -17.89
C LEU A 25 -7.88 -0.15 -17.64
N SER A 26 -7.30 1.00 -17.97
CA SER A 26 -8.04 2.25 -18.16
C SER A 26 -8.31 2.39 -19.65
N SER A 27 -9.53 2.11 -20.08
CA SER A 27 -9.96 2.35 -21.45
C SER A 27 -10.44 3.80 -21.59
N ALA A 28 -9.73 4.61 -22.36
CA ALA A 28 -10.26 5.87 -22.87
C ALA A 28 -9.94 5.98 -24.38
N ALA A 29 -11.00 6.18 -25.16
CA ALA A 29 -10.97 6.48 -26.58
C ALA A 29 -10.50 7.94 -26.81
N PRO A 30 -10.09 8.31 -28.05
CA PRO A 30 -9.20 9.44 -28.30
C PRO A 30 -9.97 10.76 -28.26
N ALA A 31 -9.36 11.80 -27.70
CA ALA A 31 -9.90 13.15 -27.75
C ALA A 31 -8.80 14.17 -28.05
N GLU A 32 -8.78 14.64 -29.28
CA GLU A 32 -8.27 15.96 -29.65
C GLU A 32 -9.13 17.03 -28.94
N ALA A 33 -8.80 17.38 -27.70
CA ALA A 33 -9.30 18.59 -27.04
C ALA A 33 -8.58 18.81 -25.70
N GLN A 34 -7.37 19.38 -25.71
CA GLN A 34 -6.77 19.97 -24.51
C GLN A 34 -5.89 21.17 -24.90
N ARG A 35 -6.57 22.25 -25.27
CA ARG A 35 -6.08 23.62 -25.07
C ARG A 35 -7.04 24.32 -24.12
N ASN A 36 -6.52 24.58 -22.92
CA ASN A 36 -6.95 25.55 -21.92
C ASN A 36 -8.34 25.36 -21.26
N ASP A 37 -8.32 25.56 -19.93
CA ASP A 37 -9.44 25.80 -19.00
C ASP A 37 -10.17 24.60 -18.39
N PHE A 38 -9.51 23.86 -17.48
CA PHE A 38 -10.19 23.08 -16.43
C PHE A 38 -9.46 23.18 -15.08
N ALA A 39 -9.81 24.22 -14.31
CA ALA A 39 -9.40 24.38 -12.91
C ALA A 39 -10.31 23.54 -12.00
N GLY A 40 -9.76 22.58 -11.27
CA GLY A 40 -10.45 22.03 -10.09
C GLY A 40 -9.99 20.66 -9.61
N THR A 41 -9.92 19.66 -10.47
CA THR A 41 -9.74 18.26 -10.03
C THR A 41 -8.94 17.35 -10.98
N ALA A 42 -8.56 17.81 -12.17
CA ALA A 42 -8.29 16.88 -13.28
C ALA A 42 -6.83 16.40 -13.43
N GLU A 43 -5.83 16.95 -12.75
CA GLU A 43 -4.42 16.65 -13.13
C GLU A 43 -3.48 16.36 -11.95
N TRP A 44 -3.96 15.68 -10.90
CA TRP A 44 -3.09 15.28 -9.78
C TRP A 44 -1.87 14.47 -10.24
N HIS A 45 -2.01 13.71 -11.32
CA HIS A 45 -0.97 12.85 -11.89
C HIS A 45 0.16 13.63 -12.56
N TYR A 46 -0.07 14.87 -13.01
CA TYR A 46 0.98 15.73 -13.59
C TYR A 46 1.71 16.60 -12.56
N ARG A 47 1.30 16.54 -11.29
CA ARG A 47 1.94 17.30 -10.21
C ARG A 47 3.16 16.55 -9.66
N PHE A 48 3.96 17.21 -8.82
CA PHE A 48 5.28 16.72 -8.36
C PHE A 48 5.40 16.56 -6.84
N GLU A 49 4.27 16.57 -6.10
CA GLU A 49 4.29 16.55 -4.63
C GLU A 49 4.96 15.31 -4.05
N LEU A 50 4.80 14.14 -4.68
CA LEU A 50 5.42 12.91 -4.17
C LEU A 50 6.95 13.00 -4.24
N PHE A 51 7.49 13.55 -5.33
CA PHE A 51 8.93 13.74 -5.46
C PHE A 51 9.44 14.82 -4.51
N GLN A 52 8.70 15.92 -4.36
CA GLN A 52 9.01 16.96 -3.38
C GLN A 52 9.00 16.41 -1.95
N MET A 53 8.02 15.58 -1.60
CA MET A 53 7.93 14.91 -0.30
C MET A 53 9.16 14.03 -0.05
N LEU A 54 9.67 13.30 -1.05
CA LEU A 54 10.90 12.50 -0.91
C LEU A 54 12.13 13.37 -0.59
N LEU A 55 12.22 14.56 -1.19
CA LEU A 55 13.30 15.51 -0.92
C LEU A 55 13.20 16.09 0.49
N GLU A 56 12.01 16.51 0.92
CA GLU A 56 11.80 17.07 2.26
C GLU A 56 11.97 16.01 3.36
N GLN A 57 11.52 14.76 3.13
CA GLN A 57 11.77 13.63 4.04
C GLN A 57 13.25 13.26 4.14
N SER A 58 14.05 13.60 3.14
CA SER A 58 15.52 13.44 3.17
C SER A 58 16.22 14.53 4.00
N GLY A 59 15.46 15.44 4.64
CA GLY A 59 15.96 16.48 5.54
C GLY A 59 16.09 17.86 4.91
N LEU A 60 15.69 18.04 3.65
CA LEU A 60 15.70 19.34 2.98
C LEU A 60 14.49 20.18 3.40
N ARG A 61 14.66 21.49 3.53
CA ARG A 61 13.59 22.44 3.86
C ARG A 61 13.29 23.32 2.67
N ALA A 62 12.05 23.29 2.20
CA ALA A 62 11.61 24.12 1.08
C ALA A 62 11.79 25.62 1.39
N GLN A 63 12.24 26.37 0.39
CA GLN A 63 12.43 27.81 0.36
C GLN A 63 11.77 28.35 -0.90
N THR A 64 11.06 29.47 -0.79
CA THR A 64 10.40 30.13 -1.92
C THR A 64 11.30 31.14 -2.65
N GLN A 65 12.40 31.54 -2.01
CA GLN A 65 13.33 32.55 -2.53
C GLN A 65 14.57 31.87 -3.09
N LEU A 66 14.80 32.02 -4.39
CA LEU A 66 15.94 31.45 -5.09
C LEU A 66 17.26 32.09 -4.63
N GLU A 67 17.23 33.38 -4.29
CA GLU A 67 18.38 34.17 -3.86
C GLU A 67 19.05 33.55 -2.63
N LYS A 68 18.26 33.10 -1.66
CA LYS A 68 18.77 32.44 -0.45
C LYS A 68 19.57 31.17 -0.74
N ALA A 69 19.13 30.39 -1.73
CA ALA A 69 19.88 29.21 -2.14
C ALA A 69 21.20 29.62 -2.80
N LEU A 70 21.17 30.63 -3.67
CA LEU A 70 22.35 31.14 -4.35
C LEU A 70 23.39 31.75 -3.40
N ASP A 71 22.95 32.35 -2.29
CA ASP A 71 23.83 32.93 -1.25
C ASP A 71 24.61 31.86 -0.46
N ASP A 72 24.04 30.66 -0.26
CA ASP A 72 24.72 29.54 0.42
C ASP A 72 24.60 28.23 -0.38
N PRO A 73 25.40 28.07 -1.46
CA PRO A 73 25.31 26.90 -2.32
C PRO A 73 25.58 25.58 -1.58
N ARG A 74 26.53 25.55 -0.64
CA ARG A 74 26.93 24.32 0.07
C ARG A 74 25.78 23.69 0.86
N ARG A 75 24.82 24.50 1.28
CA ARG A 75 23.65 24.05 2.05
C ARG A 75 22.39 23.89 1.20
N SER A 76 22.48 24.15 -0.09
CA SER A 76 21.31 24.35 -0.95
C SER A 76 21.21 23.36 -2.09
N VAL A 77 19.96 23.00 -2.38
CA VAL A 77 19.55 22.19 -3.53
C VAL A 77 18.58 23.01 -4.36
N ILE A 78 18.78 23.06 -5.66
CA ILE A 78 17.84 23.65 -6.61
C ILE A 78 17.27 22.54 -7.48
N VAL A 79 15.95 22.46 -7.56
CA VAL A 79 15.24 21.53 -8.45
C VAL A 79 14.43 22.36 -9.43
N VAL A 80 14.66 22.16 -10.72
CA VAL A 80 13.93 22.80 -11.82
C VAL A 80 13.24 21.73 -12.64
N LEU A 81 11.91 21.77 -12.67
CA LEU A 81 11.07 20.87 -13.46
C LEU A 81 10.27 21.68 -14.49
N GLY A 82 10.31 21.22 -15.75
CA GLY A 82 9.62 21.84 -16.87
C GLY A 82 10.42 22.99 -17.45
N ASN A 83 9.74 24.05 -17.89
CA ASN A 83 10.38 25.11 -18.65
C ASN A 83 11.46 25.86 -17.81
N PRO A 84 12.76 25.77 -18.18
CA PRO A 84 13.83 26.40 -17.43
C PRO A 84 14.12 27.84 -17.88
N ALA A 85 13.43 28.36 -18.91
CA ALA A 85 13.72 29.66 -19.50
C ALA A 85 13.48 30.79 -18.48
N GLY A 86 14.51 31.63 -18.30
CA GLY A 86 14.45 32.79 -17.40
C GLY A 86 14.56 32.46 -15.91
N VAL A 87 14.69 31.19 -15.52
CA VAL A 87 14.82 30.79 -14.11
C VAL A 87 16.24 31.02 -13.61
N LEU A 88 17.23 30.47 -14.31
CA LEU A 88 18.63 30.52 -13.92
C LEU A 88 19.51 30.78 -15.13
N HIS A 89 20.44 31.73 -14.99
CA HIS A 89 21.42 31.96 -16.03
C HIS A 89 22.36 30.73 -16.11
N PRO A 90 22.62 30.19 -17.31
CA PRO A 90 23.49 29.03 -17.55
C PRO A 90 24.79 28.99 -16.72
N ARG A 91 25.52 30.11 -16.69
CA ARG A 91 26.78 30.28 -15.93
C ARG A 91 26.61 30.20 -14.41
N LEU A 92 25.45 30.63 -13.89
CA LEU A 92 25.18 30.60 -12.45
C LEU A 92 25.01 29.16 -11.94
N LEU A 93 24.45 28.26 -12.76
CA LEU A 93 24.30 26.85 -12.40
C LEU A 93 25.65 26.16 -12.21
N GLU A 94 26.56 26.36 -13.17
CA GLU A 94 27.92 25.82 -13.08
C GLU A 94 28.65 26.38 -11.85
N GLN A 95 28.57 27.70 -11.63
CA GLN A 95 29.17 28.35 -10.46
C GLN A 95 28.57 27.85 -9.14
N PHE A 96 27.25 27.68 -9.09
CA PHE A 96 26.53 27.15 -7.93
C PHE A 96 26.99 25.72 -7.60
N CYS A 97 27.11 24.84 -8.60
CA CYS A 97 27.62 23.49 -8.41
C CYS A 97 29.09 23.46 -7.99
N ASN A 98 29.93 24.30 -8.62
CA ASN A 98 31.34 24.46 -8.24
C ASN A 98 31.50 24.90 -6.78
N ASN A 99 30.56 25.68 -6.26
CA ASN A 99 30.53 26.13 -4.87
C ASN A 99 29.93 25.09 -3.90
N GLY A 100 29.57 23.89 -4.37
CA GLY A 100 29.08 22.77 -3.55
C GLY A 100 27.57 22.53 -3.60
N GLY A 101 26.82 23.40 -4.27
CA GLY A 101 25.36 23.27 -4.42
C GLY A 101 24.96 22.15 -5.36
N ALA A 102 23.80 21.55 -5.13
CA ALA A 102 23.27 20.50 -6.01
C ALA A 102 22.12 21.01 -6.85
N VAL A 103 22.09 20.58 -8.11
CA VAL A 103 21.05 20.95 -9.05
C VAL A 103 20.47 19.71 -9.69
N LEU A 104 19.15 19.65 -9.75
CA LEU A 104 18.42 18.80 -10.68
C LEU A 104 17.70 19.70 -11.68
N MET A 105 17.94 19.46 -12.96
CA MET A 105 17.17 20.06 -14.05
C MET A 105 16.53 18.95 -14.87
N ALA A 106 15.21 18.88 -14.83
CA ALA A 106 14.42 17.98 -15.65
C ALA A 106 13.50 18.77 -16.57
N THR A 107 13.67 18.63 -17.88
CA THR A 107 12.93 19.40 -18.87
C THR A 107 12.75 18.60 -20.15
N ASP A 108 11.55 18.66 -20.71
CA ASP A 108 11.20 18.23 -22.05
C ASP A 108 11.21 19.39 -23.07
N ASP A 109 11.44 20.63 -22.61
CA ASP A 109 11.67 21.82 -23.43
C ASP A 109 13.14 21.93 -23.87
N ALA A 110 13.36 22.59 -25.01
CA ALA A 110 14.69 22.93 -25.48
C ALA A 110 15.36 23.96 -24.54
N ALA A 111 16.58 23.66 -24.09
CA ALA A 111 17.31 24.47 -23.12
C ALA A 111 18.82 24.21 -23.19
N ALA A 112 19.65 25.14 -22.75
CA ALA A 112 21.10 24.97 -22.69
C ALA A 112 21.63 25.31 -21.28
N PRO A 113 21.67 24.34 -20.34
CA PRO A 113 22.23 24.53 -19.01
C PRO A 113 23.75 24.68 -19.05
N GLY A 114 24.20 25.87 -19.38
CA GLY A 114 25.63 26.18 -19.42
C GLY A 114 26.29 25.70 -20.70
N SER A 115 27.57 25.41 -20.57
CA SER A 115 28.43 24.82 -21.58
C SER A 115 28.41 23.28 -21.54
N VAL A 116 27.73 22.70 -20.55
CA VAL A 116 27.80 21.27 -20.23
C VAL A 116 26.95 20.43 -21.19
N ALA A 117 25.73 20.88 -21.50
CA ALA A 117 24.77 20.11 -22.29
C ALA A 117 23.74 21.01 -22.98
N THR A 118 23.07 20.45 -23.99
CA THR A 118 21.91 21.08 -24.65
C THR A 118 20.75 20.08 -24.65
N PHE A 119 19.59 20.50 -24.18
CA PHE A 119 18.33 19.77 -24.28
C PHE A 119 17.66 20.12 -25.61
N PHE A 120 17.13 19.10 -26.25
CA PHE A 120 16.23 19.22 -27.39
C PHE A 120 14.83 18.80 -26.99
N SER A 121 13.84 19.51 -27.52
CA SER A 121 12.44 19.28 -27.20
C SER A 121 11.92 17.97 -27.78
N GLY A 122 11.07 17.29 -27.02
CA GLY A 122 10.32 16.10 -27.47
C GLY A 122 9.12 16.44 -28.37
N PRO A 123 8.25 15.45 -28.67
CA PRO A 123 8.31 14.07 -28.18
C PRO A 123 9.22 13.17 -29.01
N VAL A 124 9.99 12.32 -28.34
CA VAL A 124 10.68 11.17 -28.96
C VAL A 124 9.72 9.99 -29.05
N HIS A 125 9.64 9.39 -30.23
CA HIS A 125 8.85 8.19 -30.50
C HIS A 125 9.73 6.95 -30.70
N ALA A 126 9.47 5.86 -29.99
CA ALA A 126 10.08 4.56 -30.25
C ALA A 126 9.48 3.89 -31.50
N LEU A 127 10.34 3.48 -32.44
CA LEU A 127 9.93 2.84 -33.69
C LEU A 127 9.72 1.32 -33.54
N THR A 128 10.26 0.71 -32.48
CA THR A 128 10.17 -0.72 -32.21
C THR A 128 9.20 -0.98 -31.07
N GLU A 129 8.23 -1.89 -31.24
CA GLU A 129 7.21 -2.21 -30.21
C GLU A 129 7.84 -2.66 -28.87
N ALA A 130 9.02 -3.29 -28.90
CA ALA A 130 9.74 -3.73 -27.71
C ALA A 130 10.20 -2.58 -26.78
N ASP A 131 10.33 -1.37 -27.34
CA ASP A 131 10.73 -0.14 -26.65
C ASP A 131 9.53 0.78 -26.37
N GLN A 132 8.31 0.37 -26.77
CA GLN A 132 7.08 1.12 -26.53
C GLN A 132 6.42 0.66 -25.23
N TYR A 133 6.29 1.57 -24.28
CA TYR A 133 5.56 1.29 -23.07
C TYR A 133 4.06 1.19 -23.36
N GLN A 134 3.47 0.02 -23.09
CA GLN A 134 2.06 -0.26 -23.36
C GLN A 134 1.63 0.03 -24.82
N ARG A 135 2.54 -0.14 -25.79
CA ARG A 135 2.32 0.14 -27.22
C ARG A 135 2.06 1.63 -27.56
N HIS A 136 2.39 2.54 -26.64
CA HIS A 136 2.43 3.96 -26.94
C HIS A 136 3.81 4.32 -27.48
N SER A 137 3.87 4.85 -28.71
CA SER A 137 5.13 5.15 -29.37
C SER A 137 5.87 6.32 -28.71
N ASP A 138 5.14 7.27 -28.15
CA ASP A 138 5.64 8.44 -27.41
C ASP A 138 5.96 8.17 -25.93
N CYS A 139 5.68 6.96 -25.43
CA CYS A 139 6.10 6.49 -24.12
C CYS A 139 7.23 5.47 -24.27
N VAL A 140 8.47 5.95 -24.20
CA VAL A 140 9.65 5.12 -24.46
C VAL A 140 10.08 4.38 -23.20
N GLU A 141 10.23 3.05 -23.27
CA GLU A 141 10.86 2.26 -22.23
C GLU A 141 12.37 2.18 -22.45
N VAL A 142 13.15 2.81 -21.56
CA VAL A 142 14.60 2.83 -21.62
C VAL A 142 15.19 1.70 -20.78
N ARG A 143 15.97 0.83 -21.43
CA ARG A 143 16.67 -0.31 -20.79
C ARG A 143 18.19 -0.21 -20.89
N ASP A 144 18.73 0.68 -21.73
CA ASP A 144 20.17 0.95 -21.82
C ASP A 144 20.59 1.89 -20.68
N LEU A 145 20.85 1.29 -19.52
CA LEU A 145 21.18 1.95 -18.27
C LEU A 145 22.62 1.66 -17.86
N SER A 146 23.33 2.67 -17.37
CA SER A 146 24.67 2.51 -16.82
C SER A 146 24.60 1.82 -15.45
N THR A 147 25.00 0.55 -15.39
CA THR A 147 24.97 -0.26 -14.15
C THR A 147 25.92 0.24 -13.06
N GLN A 148 26.93 1.04 -13.43
CA GLN A 148 27.91 1.60 -12.50
C GLN A 148 27.46 2.96 -11.94
N HIS A 149 26.53 3.64 -12.61
CA HIS A 149 26.12 4.98 -12.24
C HIS A 149 25.29 4.97 -10.95
N PRO A 150 25.60 5.79 -9.93
CA PRO A 150 24.90 5.74 -8.63
C PRO A 150 23.39 6.00 -8.73
N LEU A 151 22.94 6.81 -9.70
CA LEU A 151 21.50 7.04 -9.96
C LEU A 151 20.74 5.78 -10.39
N MET A 152 21.42 4.83 -11.04
CA MET A 152 20.80 3.63 -11.62
C MET A 152 20.83 2.42 -10.68
N GLN A 153 21.26 2.60 -9.42
CA GLN A 153 21.30 1.50 -8.46
C GLN A 153 19.89 0.92 -8.22
N GLY A 154 19.69 -0.32 -8.66
CA GLY A 154 18.41 -1.01 -8.55
C GLY A 154 17.39 -0.68 -9.63
N VAL A 155 17.73 0.20 -10.58
CA VAL A 155 16.89 0.57 -11.74
C VAL A 155 17.18 -0.41 -12.88
N ARG A 156 16.14 -1.03 -13.46
CA ARG A 156 16.24 -1.96 -14.59
C ARG A 156 15.63 -1.40 -15.86
N SER A 157 14.53 -0.68 -15.73
CA SER A 157 13.99 0.10 -16.83
C SER A 157 13.33 1.39 -16.35
N LEU A 158 13.38 2.40 -17.21
CA LEU A 158 12.72 3.68 -17.01
C LEU A 158 11.62 3.84 -18.06
N VAL A 159 10.51 4.46 -17.67
CA VAL A 159 9.42 4.75 -18.60
C VAL A 159 9.31 6.26 -18.74
N LEU A 160 9.59 6.72 -19.94
CA LEU A 160 9.51 8.12 -20.34
C LEU A 160 8.12 8.42 -20.89
N ASN A 161 7.70 9.69 -20.84
CA ASN A 161 6.45 10.16 -21.45
C ASN A 161 6.70 11.46 -22.20
N ARG A 162 6.70 11.37 -23.54
CA ARG A 162 6.91 12.50 -24.47
C ARG A 162 8.24 13.25 -24.24
N ALA A 163 9.25 12.52 -23.78
CA ALA A 163 10.58 13.04 -23.48
C ALA A 163 11.26 13.72 -24.67
N GLY A 164 12.13 14.68 -24.37
CA GLY A 164 13.18 15.15 -25.25
C GLY A 164 14.45 14.30 -25.15
N TRP A 165 15.58 14.84 -25.59
CA TRP A 165 16.90 14.21 -25.42
C TRP A 165 17.98 15.24 -25.09
N ILE A 166 19.10 14.78 -24.58
CA ILE A 166 20.27 15.61 -24.23
C ILE A 166 21.33 15.39 -25.30
N ASP A 167 21.87 16.45 -25.89
CA ASP A 167 23.03 16.36 -26.76
C ASP A 167 24.27 16.00 -25.94
N ARG A 168 25.16 15.19 -26.53
CA ARG A 168 26.45 14.94 -25.90
C ARG A 168 27.31 16.20 -26.00
N PRO A 169 28.09 16.53 -24.96
CA PRO A 169 29.05 17.63 -25.07
C PRO A 169 30.00 17.38 -26.24
N ARG A 170 30.27 18.41 -27.03
CA ARG A 170 31.13 18.33 -28.22
C ARG A 170 32.61 18.06 -27.89
N TRP A 171 33.01 18.30 -26.66
CA TRP A 171 34.35 18.05 -26.12
C TRP A 171 34.26 17.18 -24.86
N THR A 172 35.38 16.59 -24.47
CA THR A 172 35.46 15.81 -23.23
C THR A 172 35.30 16.74 -22.03
N VAL A 173 34.18 16.62 -21.32
CA VAL A 173 33.91 17.33 -20.07
C VAL A 173 34.25 16.39 -18.91
N PRO A 174 35.30 16.66 -18.12
CA PRO A 174 35.64 15.82 -16.96
C PRO A 174 34.47 15.72 -15.98
N GLY A 175 34.19 14.51 -15.49
CA GLY A 175 33.09 14.26 -14.55
C GLY A 175 31.69 14.29 -15.17
N TRP A 176 31.58 14.33 -16.51
CA TRP A 176 30.34 14.03 -17.22
C TRP A 176 30.14 12.52 -17.29
N GLU A 177 29.02 12.04 -16.75
CA GLU A 177 28.66 10.63 -16.74
C GLU A 177 27.24 10.43 -17.29
N ILE A 178 27.10 9.49 -18.23
CA ILE A 178 25.80 9.15 -18.81
C ILE A 178 25.19 8.05 -17.96
N ALA A 179 23.97 8.27 -17.47
CA ALA A 179 23.25 7.32 -16.63
C ALA A 179 22.27 6.45 -17.44
N ALA A 180 21.59 7.05 -18.43
CA ALA A 180 20.62 6.35 -19.28
C ALA A 180 20.59 6.93 -20.69
N VAL A 181 20.34 6.07 -21.68
CA VAL A 181 20.42 6.40 -23.11
C VAL A 181 19.14 5.99 -23.84
N MET A 182 18.66 6.82 -24.75
CA MET A 182 17.54 6.50 -25.63
C MET A 182 17.81 5.25 -26.50
N PRO A 183 16.77 4.48 -26.87
CA PRO A 183 16.92 3.41 -27.85
C PRO A 183 17.53 3.90 -29.18
N ARG A 184 18.08 2.96 -29.95
CA ARG A 184 18.73 3.28 -31.24
C ARG A 184 17.74 3.53 -32.38
N LEU A 185 16.48 3.13 -32.22
CA LEU A 185 15.44 3.22 -33.23
C LEU A 185 14.31 4.11 -32.73
N CYS A 186 14.56 5.41 -32.77
CA CYS A 186 13.64 6.46 -32.37
C CYS A 186 13.39 7.46 -33.51
N SER A 187 12.31 8.22 -33.38
CA SER A 187 12.02 9.41 -34.19
C SER A 187 11.87 10.62 -33.26
N PRO A 188 12.55 11.75 -33.51
CA PRO A 188 13.45 11.99 -34.64
C PRO A 188 14.75 11.18 -34.54
N ALA A 189 15.37 10.89 -35.69
CA ALA A 189 16.62 10.09 -35.74
C ALA A 189 17.78 10.73 -34.96
N ALA A 190 17.75 12.05 -34.74
CA ALA A 190 18.71 12.76 -33.91
C ALA A 190 18.70 12.30 -32.44
N ALA A 191 17.59 11.75 -31.95
CA ALA A 191 17.46 11.22 -30.58
C ALA A 191 18.05 9.81 -30.41
N ASN A 192 18.40 9.12 -31.51
CA ASN A 192 18.86 7.74 -31.47
C ASN A 192 20.15 7.59 -30.65
N GLY A 193 20.10 6.81 -29.57
CA GLY A 193 21.27 6.59 -28.72
C GLY A 193 21.76 7.84 -27.98
N GLN A 194 20.93 8.89 -27.89
CA GLN A 194 21.27 10.09 -27.14
C GLN A 194 21.00 9.91 -25.64
N PRO A 195 21.78 10.55 -24.76
CA PRO A 195 21.50 10.56 -23.33
C PRO A 195 20.10 11.11 -23.03
N VAL A 196 19.41 10.45 -22.10
CA VAL A 196 18.17 10.98 -21.47
C VAL A 196 18.41 11.40 -20.03
N ILE A 197 19.36 10.74 -19.35
CA ILE A 197 19.81 11.10 -18.00
C ILE A 197 21.33 11.16 -18.00
N ALA A 198 21.85 12.29 -17.53
CA ALA A 198 23.27 12.49 -17.31
C ALA A 198 23.50 13.14 -15.96
N SER A 199 24.69 12.91 -15.41
CA SER A 199 25.18 13.67 -14.26
C SER A 199 26.50 14.33 -14.59
N TYR A 200 26.72 15.49 -13.97
CA TYR A 200 27.94 16.25 -14.10
C TYR A 200 28.45 16.62 -12.72
N ARG A 201 29.72 16.33 -12.46
CA ARG A 201 30.42 16.74 -11.24
C ARG A 201 31.82 17.25 -11.61
N PRO A 202 32.04 18.58 -11.64
CA PRO A 202 33.32 19.15 -12.11
C PRO A 202 34.52 18.75 -11.25
N GLN A 203 34.30 18.61 -9.94
CA GLN A 203 35.33 18.26 -8.96
C GLN A 203 34.74 17.35 -7.88
N PRO A 204 35.54 16.52 -7.19
CA PRO A 204 35.03 15.62 -6.14
C PRO A 204 34.23 16.32 -5.03
N ASN A 205 34.58 17.57 -4.71
CA ASN A 205 33.92 18.39 -3.68
C ASN A 205 32.79 19.28 -4.24
N ALA A 206 32.64 19.35 -5.56
CA ALA A 206 31.56 20.10 -6.19
C ALA A 206 30.24 19.34 -6.01
N GLY A 207 29.13 20.09 -5.97
CA GLY A 207 27.83 19.46 -5.94
C GLY A 207 27.43 18.88 -7.31
N PRO A 208 26.61 17.83 -7.33
CA PRO A 208 26.16 17.22 -8.57
C PRO A 208 25.17 18.12 -9.31
N LEU A 209 25.34 18.20 -10.63
CA LEU A 209 24.33 18.65 -11.59
C LEU A 209 23.73 17.42 -12.26
N ILE A 210 22.45 17.15 -12.02
CA ILE A 210 21.71 16.05 -12.65
C ILE A 210 20.83 16.63 -13.74
N LEU A 211 20.94 16.10 -14.95
CA LEU A 211 20.19 16.52 -16.12
C LEU A 211 19.29 15.38 -16.60
N VAL A 212 18.01 15.69 -16.83
CA VAL A 212 16.99 14.71 -17.24
C VAL A 212 16.16 15.33 -18.37
N SER A 213 16.08 14.69 -19.55
CA SER A 213 15.30 15.23 -20.68
C SER A 213 13.80 14.91 -20.64
N ASP A 214 13.29 14.57 -19.45
CA ASP A 214 11.89 14.27 -19.19
C ASP A 214 11.54 14.62 -17.74
N GLN A 215 10.80 15.71 -17.54
CA GLN A 215 10.30 16.08 -16.22
C GLN A 215 9.25 15.09 -15.70
N SER A 216 8.52 14.43 -16.59
CA SER A 216 7.39 13.57 -16.25
C SER A 216 7.84 12.38 -15.40
N LEU A 217 9.11 11.95 -15.49
CA LEU A 217 9.71 10.92 -14.63
C LEU A 217 9.49 11.17 -13.12
N PHE A 218 9.35 12.43 -12.71
CA PHE A 218 9.13 12.83 -11.32
C PHE A 218 7.67 13.17 -11.00
N SER A 219 6.78 13.12 -11.99
CA SER A 219 5.35 13.39 -11.80
C SER A 219 4.67 12.27 -11.02
N ASN A 220 3.65 12.62 -10.25
CA ASN A 220 2.94 11.69 -9.36
C ASN A 220 2.39 10.46 -10.10
N GLY A 221 1.94 10.62 -11.35
CA GLY A 221 1.46 9.53 -12.19
C GLY A 221 2.58 8.61 -12.65
N MET A 222 3.67 9.17 -13.19
CA MET A 222 4.75 8.40 -13.79
C MET A 222 5.67 7.69 -12.81
N LEU A 223 5.70 8.12 -11.53
CA LEU A 223 6.49 7.44 -10.49
C LEU A 223 6.14 5.95 -10.34
N TRP A 224 4.90 5.56 -10.67
CA TRP A 224 4.41 4.19 -10.56
C TRP A 224 4.73 3.30 -11.77
N HIS A 225 5.38 3.84 -12.80
CA HIS A 225 5.72 3.14 -14.03
C HIS A 225 7.23 2.84 -14.11
N GLY A 226 7.59 1.68 -14.67
CA GLY A 226 8.97 1.20 -14.69
C GLY A 226 9.57 1.15 -13.28
N ASP A 227 10.84 1.55 -13.17
CA ASP A 227 11.53 1.78 -11.90
C ASP A 227 11.70 3.29 -11.61
N ASN A 228 10.79 4.14 -12.10
CA ASN A 228 10.87 5.61 -11.96
C ASN A 228 10.90 6.06 -10.49
N ALA A 229 10.13 5.42 -9.60
CA ALA A 229 10.21 5.69 -8.16
C ALA A 229 11.59 5.38 -7.55
N VAL A 230 12.27 4.32 -8.00
CA VAL A 230 13.61 3.96 -7.53
C VAL A 230 14.62 5.02 -7.98
N LEU A 231 14.52 5.48 -9.23
CA LEU A 231 15.29 6.61 -9.74
C LEU A 231 15.07 7.86 -8.88
N ALA A 232 13.81 8.23 -8.60
CA ALA A 232 13.47 9.40 -7.81
C ALA A 232 14.10 9.35 -6.40
N ILE A 233 14.09 8.17 -5.75
CA ILE A 233 14.76 7.96 -4.45
C ILE A 233 16.28 8.10 -4.56
N ASN A 234 16.89 7.59 -5.63
CA ASN A 234 18.33 7.70 -5.82
C ASN A 234 18.75 9.16 -6.10
N VAL A 235 17.96 9.88 -6.88
CA VAL A 235 18.12 11.32 -7.14
C VAL A 235 17.99 12.09 -5.83
N SER A 236 16.93 11.87 -5.03
CA SER A 236 16.75 12.59 -3.76
C SER A 236 17.91 12.32 -2.79
N ARG A 237 18.36 11.07 -2.69
CA ARG A 237 19.53 10.70 -1.88
C ARG A 237 20.80 11.41 -2.35
N MET A 238 21.04 11.49 -3.66
CA MET A 238 22.23 12.15 -4.22
C MET A 238 22.19 13.66 -4.01
N LEU A 239 21.02 14.28 -4.19
CA LEU A 239 20.83 15.72 -3.97
C LEU A 239 20.95 16.09 -2.48
N ALA A 240 20.43 15.26 -1.57
CA ALA A 240 20.44 15.50 -0.13
C ALA A 240 21.77 15.14 0.58
N GLN A 241 22.83 14.81 -0.16
CA GLN A 241 24.14 14.55 0.46
C GLN A 241 24.64 15.79 1.23
N SER A 242 25.09 15.53 2.46
CA SER A 242 25.52 16.51 3.49
C SER A 242 26.45 17.62 2.94
N PRO A 243 26.38 18.88 3.44
CA PRO A 243 25.54 19.40 4.54
C PRO A 243 24.25 20.11 4.07
N ARG A 244 23.66 19.68 2.97
CA ARG A 244 22.50 20.37 2.36
C ARG A 244 21.23 20.22 3.19
N ASN A 245 20.55 21.33 3.41
CA ASN A 245 19.30 21.40 4.18
C ASN A 245 18.29 22.42 3.63
N GLN A 246 18.61 23.15 2.56
CA GLN A 246 17.72 24.07 1.87
C GLN A 246 17.32 23.50 0.51
N LEU A 247 16.06 23.67 0.12
CA LEU A 247 15.51 23.23 -1.16
C LEU A 247 14.76 24.39 -1.82
N VAL A 248 15.16 24.77 -3.03
CA VAL A 248 14.34 25.62 -3.90
C VAL A 248 13.75 24.73 -4.98
N PHE A 249 12.44 24.53 -4.93
CA PHE A 249 11.71 23.68 -5.87
C PHE A 249 10.98 24.57 -6.87
N ILE A 250 11.31 24.46 -8.16
CA ILE A 250 10.80 25.33 -9.22
C ILE A 250 10.08 24.46 -10.24
N VAL A 251 8.81 24.76 -10.50
CA VAL A 251 7.99 24.08 -11.50
C VAL A 251 7.51 25.13 -12.48
N ASN A 252 7.83 24.97 -13.78
CA ASN A 252 7.42 25.89 -14.84
C ASN A 252 7.69 27.37 -14.49
N ARG A 253 8.92 27.65 -14.05
CA ARG A 253 9.42 28.98 -13.63
C ARG A 253 8.86 29.55 -12.32
N THR A 254 7.98 28.81 -11.64
CA THR A 254 7.39 29.25 -10.37
C THR A 254 8.03 28.49 -9.22
N SER A 255 8.54 29.19 -8.22
CA SER A 255 9.01 28.55 -6.99
C SER A 255 7.82 28.08 -6.16
N VAL A 256 7.85 26.80 -5.78
CA VAL A 256 6.83 26.13 -4.98
C VAL A 256 7.32 26.06 -3.54
N GLY A 257 6.44 26.40 -2.59
CA GLY A 257 6.70 26.24 -1.15
C GLY A 257 6.70 24.77 -0.71
N SER A 258 6.69 24.49 0.60
CA SER A 258 6.71 23.11 1.11
C SER A 258 5.52 22.28 0.60
N TYR A 259 5.74 20.99 0.36
CA TYR A 259 4.66 20.07 -0.01
C TYR A 259 3.57 20.02 1.08
N LEU A 260 3.93 20.25 2.35
CA LEU A 260 3.01 20.29 3.48
C LEU A 260 1.97 21.42 3.37
N ASP A 261 2.35 22.51 2.71
CA ASP A 261 1.47 23.66 2.50
C ASP A 261 0.55 23.49 1.28
N SER A 262 0.77 22.44 0.49
CA SER A 262 0.02 22.16 -0.74
C SER A 262 -1.48 22.06 -0.45
N PRO A 263 -2.34 22.76 -1.22
CA PRO A 263 -3.78 22.68 -1.04
C PRO A 263 -4.33 21.27 -1.27
N ALA A 264 -3.58 20.39 -1.98
CA ALA A 264 -3.96 19.00 -2.17
C ALA A 264 -4.05 18.21 -0.85
N LEU A 265 -3.13 18.46 0.09
CA LEU A 265 -3.14 17.81 1.40
C LEU A 265 -4.22 18.36 2.33
N LYS A 266 -4.67 19.60 2.08
CA LYS A 266 -5.72 20.26 2.85
C LYS A 266 -7.12 19.86 2.40
N GLN A 267 -7.26 19.10 1.31
CA GLN A 267 -8.55 18.53 0.94
C GLN A 267 -8.97 17.54 2.04
N PRO A 268 -10.16 17.69 2.63
CA PRO A 268 -10.63 16.76 3.63
C PRO A 268 -10.65 15.37 3.00
N VAL A 269 -9.92 14.43 3.62
CA VAL A 269 -9.97 13.02 3.21
C VAL A 269 -11.45 12.65 3.15
N PRO A 270 -11.96 12.21 1.99
CA PRO A 270 -13.37 11.86 1.86
C PRO A 270 -13.70 10.90 3.01
N PRO A 271 -14.81 11.11 3.73
CA PRO A 271 -15.11 10.34 4.93
C PRO A 271 -15.01 8.87 4.58
N MET A 272 -14.01 8.22 5.16
CA MET A 272 -13.75 6.81 4.89
C MET A 272 -15.05 6.09 5.25
N PRO A 273 -15.67 5.35 4.33
CA PRO A 273 -16.95 4.70 4.61
C PRO A 273 -16.79 3.88 5.89
N GLU A 274 -17.61 4.21 6.90
CA GLU A 274 -17.50 3.71 8.28
C GLU A 274 -17.56 2.18 8.36
N LYS A 275 -18.01 1.55 7.26
CA LYS A 275 -17.91 0.12 7.01
C LYS A 275 -17.43 -0.09 5.58
N LEU A 276 -16.12 -0.27 5.41
CA LEU A 276 -15.61 -0.99 4.25
C LEU A 276 -16.28 -2.38 4.29
N PRO A 277 -17.06 -2.78 3.26
CA PRO A 277 -17.70 -4.08 3.25
C PRO A 277 -16.61 -5.13 3.43
N GLU A 278 -16.69 -5.93 4.48
CA GLU A 278 -15.77 -7.05 4.67
C GLU A 278 -15.80 -7.87 3.37
N PRO A 279 -14.64 -8.06 2.71
CA PRO A 279 -14.62 -8.79 1.45
C PRO A 279 -15.16 -10.19 1.74
N LYS A 280 -16.31 -10.53 1.14
CA LYS A 280 -16.91 -11.85 1.27
C LYS A 280 -15.82 -12.86 0.91
N LEU A 281 -15.74 -13.96 1.65
CA LEU A 281 -14.73 -15.01 1.46
C LEU A 281 -14.67 -15.51 0.00
N LYS A 282 -15.82 -15.46 -0.69
CA LYS A 282 -15.97 -15.68 -2.13
C LYS A 282 -15.14 -14.71 -2.97
N THR A 283 -15.18 -13.42 -2.68
CA THR A 283 -14.39 -12.38 -3.38
C THR A 283 -12.89 -12.58 -3.16
N MET A 284 -12.47 -12.99 -1.95
CA MET A 284 -11.07 -13.33 -1.69
C MET A 284 -10.61 -14.56 -2.49
N LEU A 285 -11.45 -15.59 -2.57
CA LEU A 285 -11.20 -16.78 -3.39
C LEU A 285 -11.16 -16.46 -4.88
N ASP A 286 -12.05 -15.60 -5.36
CA ASP A 286 -12.09 -15.17 -6.76
C ASP A 286 -10.84 -14.37 -7.12
N VAL A 287 -10.36 -13.50 -6.22
CA VAL A 287 -9.08 -12.79 -6.38
C VAL A 287 -7.92 -13.78 -6.39
N ALA A 288 -7.87 -14.73 -5.45
CA ALA A 288 -6.81 -15.75 -5.41
C ALA A 288 -6.80 -16.61 -6.69
N ASN A 289 -7.97 -17.06 -7.15
CA ASN A 289 -8.13 -17.82 -8.38
C ASN A 289 -7.80 -17.00 -9.63
N SER A 290 -8.06 -15.69 -9.61
CA SER A 290 -7.67 -14.78 -10.69
C SER A 290 -6.16 -14.61 -10.76
N VAL A 291 -5.49 -14.48 -9.61
CA VAL A 291 -4.02 -14.45 -9.52
C VAL A 291 -3.42 -15.74 -10.07
N VAL A 292 -3.93 -16.91 -9.63
CA VAL A 292 -3.45 -18.22 -10.12
C VAL A 292 -3.66 -18.36 -11.63
N ARG A 293 -4.84 -18.00 -12.15
CA ARG A 293 -5.12 -18.03 -13.59
C ARG A 293 -4.25 -17.06 -14.38
N ASN A 294 -3.98 -15.88 -13.85
CA ASN A 294 -3.09 -14.92 -14.50
C ASN A 294 -1.64 -15.41 -14.52
N VAL A 295 -1.14 -16.00 -13.43
CA VAL A 295 0.19 -16.64 -13.39
C VAL A 295 0.30 -17.81 -14.38
N GLN A 296 -0.77 -18.59 -14.52
CA GLN A 296 -0.83 -19.70 -15.48
C GLN A 296 -0.88 -19.20 -16.93
N LYS A 297 -1.75 -18.23 -17.25
CA LYS A 297 -1.92 -17.67 -18.60
C LYS A 297 -0.72 -16.87 -19.09
N SER A 298 -0.06 -16.15 -18.18
CA SER A 298 1.13 -15.35 -18.52
C SER A 298 2.35 -16.21 -18.85
N ASN A 299 2.23 -17.54 -18.80
CA ASN A 299 3.29 -18.50 -19.12
C ASN A 299 4.59 -18.20 -18.34
N LEU A 300 4.52 -17.42 -17.25
CA LEU A 300 5.68 -16.88 -16.53
C LEU A 300 6.55 -17.98 -15.95
N LEU A 301 5.94 -19.11 -15.56
CA LEU A 301 6.68 -20.28 -15.11
C LEU A 301 7.45 -20.94 -16.27
N ASN A 302 6.82 -21.09 -17.43
CA ASN A 302 7.50 -21.63 -18.62
C ASN A 302 8.57 -20.67 -19.13
N GLU A 303 8.29 -19.36 -19.19
CA GLU A 303 9.24 -18.34 -19.61
C GLU A 303 10.41 -18.22 -18.61
N ALA A 304 10.14 -18.29 -17.31
CA ALA A 304 11.18 -18.35 -16.27
C ALA A 304 11.99 -19.65 -16.31
N LEU A 305 11.40 -20.78 -16.73
CA LEU A 305 12.11 -22.06 -16.89
C LEU A 305 12.92 -22.12 -18.21
N ILE A 306 12.39 -21.54 -19.29
CA ILE A 306 13.02 -21.51 -20.62
C ILE A 306 14.18 -20.50 -20.66
N ASN A 307 14.01 -19.31 -20.06
CA ASN A 307 15.01 -18.24 -20.15
C ASN A 307 16.14 -18.33 -19.09
N ARG A 308 16.07 -19.22 -18.09
CA ARG A 308 17.08 -19.29 -17.00
C ARG A 308 18.17 -20.39 -17.00
N PRO A 309 18.34 -21.29 -17.99
CA PRO A 309 19.46 -22.23 -17.92
C PRO A 309 20.75 -21.75 -18.62
N ARG A 310 20.79 -20.58 -19.28
CA ARG A 310 21.98 -20.18 -20.07
C ARG A 310 23.04 -19.38 -19.32
N GLU A 311 22.69 -18.65 -18.25
CA GLU A 311 23.64 -17.76 -17.56
C GLU A 311 23.92 -18.11 -16.09
N VAL A 312 23.16 -19.05 -15.50
CA VAL A 312 23.32 -19.41 -14.09
C VAL A 312 24.29 -20.57 -13.96
N ASN A 313 25.36 -20.39 -13.17
CA ASN A 313 26.33 -21.46 -12.89
C ASN A 313 25.59 -22.72 -12.39
N PRO A 314 25.76 -23.89 -13.05
CA PRO A 314 24.97 -25.09 -12.81
C PRO A 314 25.04 -25.59 -11.36
N SER A 315 26.14 -25.30 -10.66
CA SER A 315 26.30 -25.64 -9.24
C SER A 315 25.33 -24.89 -8.32
N ARG A 316 25.11 -23.58 -8.56
CA ARG A 316 24.19 -22.75 -7.77
C ARG A 316 22.75 -23.13 -8.04
N TYR A 317 22.43 -23.46 -9.29
CA TYR A 317 21.10 -23.94 -9.67
C TYR A 317 20.73 -25.24 -8.97
N ARG A 318 21.62 -26.25 -8.99
CA ARG A 318 21.39 -27.52 -8.30
C ARG A 318 21.22 -27.33 -6.78
N ARG A 319 22.02 -26.46 -6.15
CA ARG A 319 21.86 -26.13 -4.73
C ARG A 319 20.52 -25.48 -4.44
N ALA A 320 20.10 -24.50 -5.24
CA ALA A 320 18.79 -23.86 -5.08
C ALA A 320 17.64 -24.85 -5.24
N LEU A 321 17.73 -25.75 -6.22
CA LEU A 321 16.72 -26.78 -6.45
C LEU A 321 16.65 -27.78 -5.29
N LEU A 322 17.81 -28.19 -4.74
CA LEU A 322 17.86 -29.01 -3.53
C LEU A 322 17.27 -28.29 -2.30
N PHE A 323 17.52 -26.99 -2.14
CA PHE A 323 16.91 -26.20 -1.05
C PHE A 323 15.38 -26.13 -1.18
N VAL A 324 14.86 -25.92 -2.40
CA VAL A 324 13.40 -25.90 -2.64
C VAL A 324 12.80 -27.28 -2.37
N ALA A 325 13.44 -28.36 -2.82
CA ALA A 325 12.99 -29.72 -2.55
C ALA A 325 13.02 -30.05 -1.05
N ALA A 326 14.09 -29.64 -0.35
CA ALA A 326 14.21 -29.81 1.10
C ALA A 326 13.14 -29.03 1.87
N ALA A 327 12.86 -27.78 1.47
CA ALA A 327 11.80 -26.97 2.08
C ALA A 327 10.40 -27.60 1.87
N ALA A 328 10.12 -28.10 0.67
CA ALA A 328 8.88 -28.80 0.36
C ALA A 328 8.74 -30.09 1.17
N ALA A 329 9.80 -30.89 1.26
CA ALA A 329 9.82 -32.11 2.08
C ALA A 329 9.62 -31.81 3.57
N LEU A 330 10.29 -30.76 4.08
CA LEU A 330 10.18 -30.36 5.49
C LEU A 330 8.75 -29.98 5.84
N LEU A 331 8.07 -29.21 4.99
CA LEU A 331 6.74 -28.76 5.34
C LEU A 331 5.61 -29.71 4.92
N PHE A 332 5.90 -30.67 4.03
CA PHE A 332 5.14 -31.92 3.93
C PHE A 332 5.25 -32.73 5.23
N ALA A 333 6.45 -32.87 5.80
CA ALA A 333 6.63 -33.57 7.07
C ALA A 333 5.90 -32.86 8.22
N VAL A 334 5.98 -31.53 8.32
CA VAL A 334 5.20 -30.74 9.30
C VAL A 334 3.71 -30.93 9.11
N TRP A 335 3.23 -30.90 7.86
CA TRP A 335 1.81 -31.14 7.56
C TRP A 335 1.37 -32.54 7.98
N ARG A 336 2.16 -33.57 7.65
CA ARG A 336 1.89 -34.94 8.07
C ARG A 336 1.93 -35.14 9.58
N LEU A 337 2.86 -34.47 10.28
CA LEU A 337 2.91 -34.43 11.73
C LEU A 337 1.67 -33.73 12.32
N ALA A 338 1.21 -32.64 11.70
CA ALA A 338 0.00 -31.95 12.15
C ALA A 338 -1.27 -32.81 11.97
N ASP A 339 -1.34 -33.61 10.91
CA ASP A 339 -2.47 -34.52 10.66
C ASP A 339 -2.39 -35.81 11.50
N ALA A 340 -1.18 -36.30 11.77
CA ALA A 340 -0.96 -37.54 12.54
C ALA A 340 -1.07 -37.34 14.05
N VAL A 341 -1.02 -36.09 14.54
CA VAL A 341 -1.30 -35.82 15.95
C VAL A 341 -2.83 -35.74 16.12
N PRO A 342 -3.47 -36.77 16.70
CA PRO A 342 -4.91 -36.74 16.95
C PRO A 342 -5.20 -35.52 17.80
N ALA A 343 -6.06 -34.64 17.28
CA ALA A 343 -6.50 -33.36 17.83
C ALA A 343 -5.93 -33.11 19.24
N PHE A 344 -4.78 -32.43 19.31
CA PHE A 344 -4.19 -31.99 20.57
C PHE A 344 -5.33 -31.43 21.41
N SER A 345 -5.67 -32.16 22.46
CA SER A 345 -6.65 -31.77 23.46
C SER A 345 -6.25 -30.39 23.95
N SER A 346 -6.91 -29.36 23.41
CA SER A 346 -6.88 -27.97 23.85
C SER A 346 -5.63 -27.64 24.67
N LEU A 347 -4.47 -27.52 24.01
CA LEU A 347 -3.29 -26.94 24.63
C LEU A 347 -3.76 -25.64 25.28
N MET A 348 -3.66 -25.58 26.61
CA MET A 348 -4.16 -24.45 27.40
C MET A 348 -3.72 -23.16 26.72
N PRO A 349 -4.63 -22.20 26.50
CA PRO A 349 -4.35 -21.02 25.71
C PRO A 349 -3.10 -20.34 26.26
N PHE A 350 -2.07 -20.20 25.41
CA PHE A 350 -0.86 -19.47 25.73
C PHE A 350 -1.24 -18.13 26.35
N ARG A 351 -1.04 -18.00 27.67
CA ARG A 351 -1.16 -16.74 28.37
C ARG A 351 -0.05 -15.85 27.82
N LYS A 352 -0.42 -14.91 26.93
CA LYS A 352 0.43 -13.76 26.64
C LYS A 352 0.81 -13.14 27.99
N MET A 353 2.09 -13.18 28.34
CA MET A 353 2.63 -12.44 29.47
C MET A 353 2.49 -10.95 29.13
N LYS A 354 1.39 -10.35 29.58
CA LYS A 354 1.15 -8.91 29.48
C LYS A 354 2.08 -8.23 30.47
N SER A 355 2.79 -7.19 30.04
CA SER A 355 3.66 -6.42 30.94
C SER A 355 2.84 -5.84 32.10
N ALA A 356 3.45 -5.67 33.26
CA ALA A 356 2.80 -5.06 34.43
C ALA A 356 2.17 -3.70 34.10
N HIS A 357 2.76 -2.96 33.15
CA HIS A 357 2.24 -1.70 32.64
C HIS A 357 0.98 -1.87 31.76
N GLN A 358 0.86 -2.95 30.99
CA GLN A 358 -0.39 -3.25 30.29
C GLN A 358 -1.48 -3.72 31.26
N LEU A 359 -1.12 -4.37 32.38
CA LEU A 359 -2.08 -4.74 33.41
C LEU A 359 -2.59 -3.52 34.20
N SER A 360 -1.75 -2.51 34.46
CA SER A 360 -2.19 -1.28 35.14
C SER A 360 -3.05 -0.38 34.24
N VAL A 361 -2.67 -0.20 32.97
CA VAL A 361 -3.46 0.59 32.01
C VAL A 361 -4.79 -0.09 31.69
N GLN A 362 -4.81 -1.41 31.57
CA GLN A 362 -6.05 -2.16 31.34
C GLN A 362 -6.91 -2.32 32.62
N ALA A 363 -6.34 -2.11 33.80
CA ALA A 363 -7.10 -2.02 35.06
C ALA A 363 -7.77 -0.65 35.25
N GLN A 364 -7.34 0.38 34.52
CA GLN A 364 -7.90 1.72 34.55
C GLN A 364 -8.88 2.04 33.41
N ALA A 365 -9.31 1.02 32.64
CA ALA A 365 -10.40 1.22 31.68
C ALA A 365 -11.62 1.80 32.43
N PRO A 366 -12.07 3.01 32.09
CA PRO A 366 -13.10 3.70 32.87
C PRO A 366 -14.37 2.86 32.89
N ALA A 367 -15.00 2.73 34.05
CA ALA A 367 -16.20 1.90 34.25
C ALA A 367 -17.36 2.21 33.27
N ALA A 368 -17.32 3.38 32.63
CA ALA A 368 -18.22 3.77 31.55
C ALA A 368 -18.06 2.93 30.28
N GLU A 369 -16.85 2.51 29.91
CA GLU A 369 -16.58 1.70 28.71
C GLU A 369 -17.22 0.31 28.82
N PHE A 370 -17.13 -0.34 29.99
CA PHE A 370 -17.76 -1.64 30.21
C PHE A 370 -19.29 -1.59 30.08
N GLY A 371 -19.92 -0.49 30.50
CA GLY A 371 -21.36 -0.29 30.33
C GLY A 371 -21.77 -0.25 28.86
N GLN A 372 -21.02 0.48 28.03
CA GLN A 372 -21.29 0.57 26.59
C GLN A 372 -21.03 -0.77 25.88
N SER A 373 -19.91 -1.44 26.18
CA SER A 373 -19.62 -2.77 25.61
C SER A 373 -20.65 -3.82 26.02
N ALA A 374 -21.12 -3.80 27.27
CA ALA A 374 -22.18 -4.72 27.73
C ALA A 374 -23.48 -4.54 26.96
N ARG A 375 -23.84 -3.26 26.70
CA ARG A 375 -25.05 -2.91 25.94
C ARG A 375 -24.94 -3.39 24.50
N LEU A 376 -23.79 -3.23 23.86
CA LEU A 376 -23.56 -3.75 22.51
C LEU A 376 -23.69 -5.28 22.46
N LEU A 377 -23.03 -6.00 23.38
CA LEU A 377 -23.14 -7.46 23.45
C LEU A 377 -24.57 -7.95 23.68
N ALA A 378 -25.33 -7.26 24.54
CA ALA A 378 -26.72 -7.60 24.81
C ALA A 378 -27.62 -7.36 23.58
N ARG A 379 -27.39 -6.27 22.83
CA ARG A 379 -28.12 -5.97 21.58
C ARG A 379 -27.82 -6.99 20.49
N ASP A 380 -26.53 -7.30 20.29
CA ASP A 380 -26.11 -8.30 19.30
C ASP A 380 -26.74 -9.66 19.60
N PHE A 381 -26.79 -10.06 20.87
CA PHE A 381 -27.47 -11.27 21.30
C PHE A 381 -28.96 -11.25 20.93
N PHE A 382 -29.72 -10.22 21.31
CA PHE A 382 -31.15 -10.17 20.98
C PHE A 382 -31.42 -10.08 19.47
N GLN A 383 -30.57 -9.39 18.72
CA GLN A 383 -30.68 -9.33 17.27
C GLN A 383 -30.49 -10.71 16.62
N GLU A 384 -29.51 -11.48 17.09
CA GLU A 384 -29.24 -12.83 16.62
C GLU A 384 -30.37 -13.83 16.96
N VAL A 385 -30.96 -13.69 18.14
CA VAL A 385 -32.02 -14.61 18.61
C VAL A 385 -33.38 -14.27 18.02
N SER A 386 -33.75 -12.98 17.99
CA SER A 386 -35.04 -12.55 17.45
C SER A 386 -35.05 -12.41 15.92
N GLY A 387 -33.89 -12.27 15.29
CA GLY A 387 -33.76 -11.93 13.87
C GLY A 387 -34.15 -10.48 13.54
N SER A 388 -34.44 -9.65 14.55
CA SER A 388 -34.88 -8.27 14.38
C SER A 388 -33.96 -7.29 15.11
N ALA A 389 -33.77 -6.11 14.53
CA ALA A 389 -33.05 -5.00 15.18
C ALA A 389 -33.97 -4.14 16.07
N GLU A 390 -35.29 -4.37 16.04
CA GLU A 390 -36.26 -3.56 16.76
C GLU A 390 -36.42 -3.97 18.22
N ILE A 391 -36.39 -2.98 19.12
CA ILE A 391 -36.53 -3.18 20.57
C ILE A 391 -37.89 -3.77 20.95
N ARG A 392 -38.94 -3.50 20.16
CA ARG A 392 -40.30 -4.02 20.41
C ARG A 392 -40.32 -5.54 20.28
N ASP A 393 -39.62 -6.07 19.28
CA ASP A 393 -39.53 -7.52 19.04
C ASP A 393 -38.73 -8.21 20.12
N TRP A 394 -37.67 -7.58 20.65
CA TRP A 394 -36.90 -8.14 21.77
C TRP A 394 -37.75 -8.27 23.04
N LYS A 395 -38.59 -7.27 23.33
CA LYS A 395 -39.52 -7.30 24.47
C LYS A 395 -40.60 -8.36 24.27
N LYS A 396 -41.17 -8.45 23.07
CA LYS A 396 -42.17 -9.46 22.73
C LYS A 396 -41.58 -10.86 22.89
N PHE A 397 -40.38 -11.08 22.36
CA PHE A 397 -39.65 -12.33 22.48
C PHE A 397 -39.40 -12.71 23.95
N ALA A 398 -38.92 -11.78 24.78
CA ALA A 398 -38.70 -12.05 26.21
C ALA A 398 -40.00 -12.32 26.98
N ALA A 399 -41.10 -11.64 26.63
CA ALA A 399 -42.41 -11.89 27.22
C ALA A 399 -42.96 -13.27 26.82
N GLU A 400 -42.80 -13.66 25.55
CA GLU A 400 -43.17 -15.00 25.07
C GLU A 400 -42.40 -16.11 25.80
N GLN A 401 -41.11 -15.91 26.08
CA GLN A 401 -40.33 -16.85 26.90
C GLN A 401 -40.84 -16.96 28.34
N ARG A 402 -41.31 -15.85 28.91
CA ARG A 402 -41.85 -15.82 30.26
C ARG A 402 -43.19 -16.57 30.34
N SER A 403 -44.11 -16.28 29.42
CA SER A 403 -45.41 -16.96 29.37
C SER A 403 -45.28 -18.48 29.15
N LEU A 404 -44.28 -18.91 28.37
CA LEU A 404 -44.03 -20.34 28.13
C LEU A 404 -43.51 -21.08 29.36
N ALA A 405 -42.81 -20.39 30.26
CA ALA A 405 -42.38 -21.03 31.50
C ALA A 405 -43.52 -21.14 32.52
N GLU A 406 -44.48 -20.21 32.49
CA GLU A 406 -45.65 -20.19 33.37
C GLU A 406 -46.74 -21.20 32.94
N SER A 407 -46.76 -21.62 31.67
CA SER A 407 -47.73 -22.60 31.14
C SER A 407 -47.02 -23.80 30.46
N PRO A 408 -46.59 -24.81 31.23
CA PRO A 408 -45.81 -25.95 30.71
C PRO A 408 -46.56 -26.85 29.71
N ASP A 409 -47.90 -26.83 29.73
CA ASP A 409 -48.74 -27.70 28.89
C ASP A 409 -49.15 -27.08 27.55
N SER A 410 -48.79 -25.81 27.30
CA SER A 410 -49.12 -25.15 26.03
C SER A 410 -48.19 -25.63 24.89
N PRO A 411 -48.72 -25.98 23.70
CA PRO A 411 -47.89 -26.36 22.56
C PRO A 411 -47.04 -25.17 22.10
N ALA A 412 -45.76 -25.18 22.47
CA ALA A 412 -44.85 -24.07 22.19
C ALA A 412 -44.62 -23.90 20.67
N PRO A 413 -44.69 -22.67 20.13
CA PRO A 413 -44.37 -22.42 18.72
C PRO A 413 -42.89 -22.70 18.42
N ARG A 414 -42.58 -23.22 17.23
CA ARG A 414 -41.26 -23.74 16.79
C ARG A 414 -40.08 -22.75 16.86
N ARG A 415 -40.31 -21.47 17.17
CA ARG A 415 -39.27 -20.40 17.16
C ARG A 415 -38.89 -19.88 18.55
N THR A 416 -39.37 -20.50 19.62
CA THR A 416 -39.08 -20.05 20.99
C THR A 416 -37.83 -20.72 21.53
N LEU A 417 -37.08 -20.05 22.42
CA LEU A 417 -35.94 -20.66 23.13
C LEU A 417 -36.41 -21.98 23.78
N THR A 418 -37.58 -21.97 24.43
CA THR A 418 -38.19 -23.16 25.04
C THR A 418 -38.34 -24.33 24.07
N GLY A 419 -38.71 -24.09 22.80
CA GLY A 419 -38.80 -25.11 21.77
C GLY A 419 -37.43 -25.71 21.38
N LEU A 420 -36.38 -24.89 21.37
CA LEU A 420 -35.00 -25.32 21.13
C LEU A 420 -34.43 -26.08 22.34
N PHE A 421 -34.75 -25.66 23.57
CA PHE A 421 -34.36 -26.36 24.80
C PHE A 421 -35.07 -27.70 24.99
N ARG A 422 -36.36 -27.81 24.62
CA ARG A 422 -37.14 -29.06 24.79
C ARG A 422 -36.59 -30.21 23.93
N ARG A 423 -35.94 -29.93 22.80
CA ARG A 423 -35.24 -30.93 21.96
C ARG A 423 -33.85 -31.31 22.45
N SER A 424 -33.18 -30.45 23.22
CA SER A 424 -31.88 -30.75 23.83
C SER A 424 -32.00 -31.63 25.09
N ARG A 425 -33.22 -32.02 25.49
CA ARG A 425 -33.53 -32.71 26.75
C ARG A 425 -33.04 -34.17 26.79
N ASP A 426 -32.60 -34.72 25.66
CA ASP A 426 -31.97 -36.05 25.61
C ASP A 426 -30.52 -36.03 26.13
N ALA A 427 -29.96 -34.86 26.47
CA ALA A 427 -28.70 -34.73 27.19
C ALA A 427 -28.98 -34.54 28.70
N ALA A 428 -28.59 -35.53 29.51
CA ALA A 428 -29.01 -35.70 30.91
C ALA A 428 -28.70 -34.53 31.90
N ASP A 429 -27.90 -33.53 31.49
CA ASP A 429 -27.38 -32.46 32.37
C ASP A 429 -27.81 -31.04 31.96
N ALA A 430 -28.74 -30.87 31.02
CA ALA A 430 -29.15 -29.53 30.59
C ALA A 430 -30.15 -28.89 31.60
N PRO A 431 -29.93 -27.63 32.05
CA PRO A 431 -30.87 -26.93 32.91
C PRO A 431 -32.24 -26.83 32.22
N GLY A 432 -33.30 -27.21 32.93
CA GLY A 432 -34.64 -27.30 32.38
C GLY A 432 -35.14 -25.93 31.86
N PRO A 433 -36.01 -25.90 30.84
CA PRO A 433 -36.58 -24.68 30.27
C PRO A 433 -37.39 -23.82 31.27
N HIS A 434 -37.69 -24.36 32.45
CA HIS A 434 -38.39 -23.69 33.55
C HIS A 434 -37.45 -23.16 34.64
N ASP A 435 -36.14 -23.10 34.39
CA ASP A 435 -35.20 -22.57 35.37
C ASP A 435 -35.44 -21.05 35.58
N PRO A 436 -35.93 -20.61 36.76
CA PRO A 436 -36.14 -19.21 37.04
C PRO A 436 -34.84 -18.39 36.97
N ALA A 437 -33.69 -19.03 37.14
CA ALA A 437 -32.39 -18.37 36.97
C ALA A 437 -32.16 -17.92 35.52
N LEU A 438 -32.58 -18.72 34.53
CA LEU A 438 -32.45 -18.39 33.11
C LEU A 438 -33.36 -17.22 32.73
N GLN A 439 -34.57 -17.16 33.28
CA GLN A 439 -35.49 -16.03 33.06
C GLN A 439 -34.95 -14.73 33.65
N ASN A 440 -34.39 -14.79 34.85
CA ASN A 440 -33.76 -13.64 35.50
C ASN A 440 -32.55 -13.15 34.69
N GLN A 441 -31.76 -14.07 34.12
CA GLN A 441 -30.64 -13.74 33.23
C GLN A 441 -31.11 -13.07 31.93
N LEU A 442 -32.12 -13.61 31.26
CA LEU A 442 -32.68 -13.00 30.04
C LEU A 442 -33.24 -11.60 30.30
N THR A 443 -33.94 -11.42 31.43
CA THR A 443 -34.49 -10.12 31.83
C THR A 443 -33.36 -9.12 32.07
N MET A 444 -32.29 -9.53 32.77
CA MET A 444 -31.11 -8.68 32.99
C MET A 444 -30.43 -8.28 31.66
N ILE A 445 -30.26 -9.21 30.71
CA ILE A 445 -29.67 -8.92 29.40
C ILE A 445 -30.58 -7.97 28.61
N LEU A 446 -31.91 -8.14 28.70
CA LEU A 446 -32.87 -7.29 28.01
C LEU A 446 -32.81 -5.85 28.53
N ASP A 447 -32.81 -5.67 29.85
CA ASP A 447 -32.70 -4.35 30.46
C ASP A 447 -31.42 -3.62 30.04
N LEU A 448 -30.31 -4.36 29.91
CA LEU A 448 -29.04 -3.85 29.38
C LEU A 448 -29.16 -3.44 27.90
N ALA A 449 -29.78 -4.26 27.06
CA ALA A 449 -29.91 -3.99 25.62
C ALA A 449 -30.79 -2.75 25.34
N VAL A 450 -31.92 -2.65 26.03
CA VAL A 450 -32.84 -1.50 25.93
C VAL A 450 -32.16 -0.23 26.45
N GLY A 451 -31.31 -0.34 27.47
CA GLY A 451 -30.52 0.75 28.02
C GLY A 451 -31.36 1.83 28.66
N ARG A 452 -32.37 1.41 29.45
CA ARG A 452 -33.22 2.31 30.24
C ARG A 452 -32.45 3.05 31.34
N ARG A 453 -31.23 2.63 31.66
CA ARG A 453 -30.36 3.25 32.68
C ARG A 453 -28.91 3.29 32.20
N ARG A 454 -28.17 4.34 32.56
CA ARG A 454 -26.70 4.31 32.51
C ARG A 454 -26.25 3.35 33.61
N ILE A 455 -25.84 2.14 33.23
CA ILE A 455 -25.43 1.12 34.19
C ILE A 455 -23.92 1.16 34.26
N HIS A 456 -23.39 1.58 35.41
CA HIS A 456 -22.00 1.34 35.76
C HIS A 456 -21.85 -0.16 36.05
N ILE A 457 -21.22 -0.88 35.12
CA ILE A 457 -21.02 -2.33 35.23
C ILE A 457 -19.59 -2.56 35.71
N SER A 458 -19.46 -3.23 36.86
CA SER A 458 -18.16 -3.69 37.30
C SER A 458 -17.61 -4.75 36.35
N ARG A 459 -16.29 -4.83 36.22
CA ARG A 459 -15.62 -5.82 35.37
C ARG A 459 -16.11 -7.26 35.62
N ARG A 460 -16.30 -7.66 36.88
CA ARG A 460 -16.81 -9.00 37.24
C ARG A 460 -18.21 -9.24 36.66
N ARG A 461 -19.08 -8.23 36.70
CA ARG A 461 -20.45 -8.33 36.16
C ARG A 461 -20.45 -8.34 34.63
N PHE A 462 -19.53 -7.62 33.99
CA PHE A 462 -19.31 -7.70 32.53
C PHE A 462 -18.82 -9.08 32.10
N GLU A 463 -17.83 -9.65 32.79
CA GLU A 463 -17.32 -11.00 32.52
C GLU A 463 -18.41 -12.07 32.74
N PHE A 464 -19.22 -11.93 33.78
CA PHE A 464 -20.38 -12.78 34.03
C PHE A 464 -21.38 -12.70 32.87
N LEU A 465 -21.77 -11.49 32.44
CA LEU A 465 -22.67 -11.27 31.32
C LEU A 465 -22.17 -11.94 30.04
N GLY A 466 -20.88 -11.78 29.71
CA GLY A 466 -20.27 -12.40 28.55
C GLY A 466 -20.29 -13.93 28.58
N ARG A 467 -20.10 -14.54 29.77
CA ARG A 467 -20.23 -16.00 29.95
C ARG A 467 -21.68 -16.43 29.78
N THR A 468 -22.63 -15.73 30.39
CA THR A 468 -24.06 -16.02 30.27
C THR A 468 -24.54 -15.98 28.82
N ILE A 469 -24.20 -14.91 28.06
CA ILE A 469 -24.55 -14.79 26.64
C ILE A 469 -23.95 -15.94 25.82
N ARG A 470 -22.69 -16.32 26.08
CA ARG A 470 -22.04 -17.45 25.38
C ARG A 470 -22.73 -18.78 25.67
N THR A 471 -23.09 -19.05 26.92
CA THR A 471 -23.82 -20.25 27.29
C THR A 471 -25.18 -20.30 26.58
N LEU A 472 -25.91 -19.18 26.57
CA LEU A 472 -27.20 -19.08 25.87
C LEU A 472 -27.07 -19.31 24.36
N ARG A 473 -26.04 -18.74 23.71
CA ARG A 473 -25.74 -18.98 22.28
C ARG A 473 -25.46 -20.45 21.99
N HIS A 474 -24.60 -21.09 22.78
CA HIS A 474 -24.29 -22.50 22.59
C HIS A 474 -25.52 -23.38 22.72
N THR A 475 -26.41 -23.09 23.66
CA THR A 475 -27.63 -23.89 23.79
C THR A 475 -28.61 -23.65 22.64
N LEU A 476 -28.66 -22.42 22.10
CA LEU A 476 -29.42 -22.09 20.90
C LEU A 476 -28.90 -22.80 19.64
N GLU A 477 -27.58 -22.79 19.43
CA GLU A 477 -26.93 -23.46 18.29
C GLU A 477 -27.20 -24.96 18.30
N ARG A 478 -27.00 -25.62 19.44
CA ARG A 478 -27.32 -27.05 19.59
C ARG A 478 -28.79 -27.37 19.28
N GLY A 479 -29.71 -26.48 19.67
CA GLY A 479 -31.13 -26.65 19.35
C GLY A 479 -31.43 -26.51 17.85
N ARG A 480 -30.65 -25.72 17.10
CA ARG A 480 -30.81 -25.54 15.64
C ARG A 480 -30.25 -26.73 14.85
N ASP A 481 -29.15 -27.35 15.29
CA ASP A 481 -28.56 -28.49 14.57
C ASP A 481 -29.44 -29.76 14.65
N ILE A 482 -30.34 -29.83 15.65
CA ILE A 482 -31.28 -30.95 15.84
C ILE A 482 -32.59 -30.73 15.04
N SER A 483 -32.77 -29.57 14.40
CA SER A 483 -33.96 -29.23 13.59
C SER A 483 -33.67 -29.30 12.10
#